data_AF-A0A379WTN4-F1
#
_entry.id   AF-A0A379WTN4-F1
#
_cell.length_a   1.000
_cell.length_b   1.000
_cell.length_c   1.000
_cell.angle_alpha   90.00
_cell.angle_beta   90.00
_cell.angle_gamma   90.00
#
_symmetry.space_group_name_H-M   'P 1'
#
loop_
_entity.id
_entity.type
_entity.pdbx_description
1 polymer ?
#
loop_
_entity_poly.entity_id
_entity_poly.type
_entity_poly.pdbx_seq_one_letter_code
_entity_poly.pdbx_strand_id
1 'polypeptide(L)'
;MVRVTENMRSITDCASQMTEIISLIDGIAFQTNILALNAAVEAARAGDHGKGFSVVAGEVRNLAHRSAEAAKNIKALIDVTHDNVRQGAAIVQEAEKNMQEIVGGSGQLNVLMSEISTTTREQEKGINQITLALSDLESATHSNVLMVEALSASSDVLKAQVIELQTKTDKFRLSQPGYSEHALSRSHVSPLSTITRRGQA
;
A
#
# COMPACT_ATOMS: atom_id res chain seq x y z
N MET A 1 -21.23 -10.22 9.28
CA MET A 1 -21.79 -9.11 10.06
C MET A 1 -23.32 -9.07 10.02
N VAL A 2 -23.97 -9.20 8.84
CA VAL A 2 -25.45 -9.22 8.71
C VAL A 2 -26.16 -10.10 9.75
N ARG A 3 -25.75 -11.36 9.93
CA ARG A 3 -26.31 -12.27 10.95
C ARG A 3 -26.19 -11.75 12.39
N VAL A 4 -25.11 -11.04 12.73
CA VAL A 4 -24.91 -10.48 14.07
C VAL A 4 -25.85 -9.30 14.29
N THR A 5 -25.97 -8.42 13.29
CA THR A 5 -26.91 -7.28 13.34
C THR A 5 -28.36 -7.75 13.41
N GLU A 6 -28.76 -8.76 12.63
CA GLU A 6 -30.08 -9.39 12.72
C GLU A 6 -30.36 -10.01 14.08
N ASN A 7 -29.37 -10.69 14.67
CA ASN A 7 -29.50 -11.25 16.02
C ASN A 7 -29.67 -10.14 17.07
N MET A 8 -28.91 -9.05 16.98
CA MET A 8 -29.05 -7.91 17.90
C MET A 8 -30.43 -7.29 17.80
N ARG A 9 -30.95 -7.10 16.58
CA ARG A 9 -32.32 -6.62 16.36
C ARG A 9 -33.37 -7.57 16.95
N SER A 10 -33.22 -8.87 16.72
CA SER A 10 -34.13 -9.89 17.25
C SER A 10 -34.13 -9.90 18.79
N ILE A 11 -32.98 -9.68 19.42
CA ILE A 11 -32.87 -9.55 20.88
C ILE A 11 -33.59 -8.29 21.37
N THR A 12 -33.44 -7.16 20.68
CA THR A 12 -34.18 -5.91 21.00
C THR A 12 -35.69 -6.11 20.91
N ASP A 13 -36.18 -6.75 19.84
CA ASP A 13 -37.60 -7.04 19.66
C ASP A 13 -38.13 -7.97 20.77
N CYS A 14 -37.36 -9.00 21.13
CA CYS A 14 -37.69 -9.91 22.23
C CYS A 14 -37.72 -9.20 23.58
N ALA A 15 -36.76 -8.31 23.85
CA ALA A 15 -36.75 -7.50 25.08
C ALA A 15 -37.98 -6.58 25.18
N SER A 16 -38.42 -5.98 24.06
CA SER A 16 -39.65 -5.17 24.04
C SER A 16 -40.89 -6.00 24.42
N GLN A 17 -41.01 -7.21 23.86
CA GLN A 17 -42.10 -8.12 24.20
C GLN A 17 -42.05 -8.53 25.67
N MET A 18 -40.86 -8.78 26.23
CA MET A 18 -40.71 -9.06 27.66
C MET A 18 -41.19 -7.88 28.52
N THR A 19 -40.87 -6.64 28.15
CA THR A 19 -41.33 -5.44 28.87
C THR A 19 -42.85 -5.33 28.89
N GLU A 20 -43.53 -5.65 27.79
CA GLU A 20 -45.00 -5.68 27.72
C GLU A 20 -45.59 -6.75 28.65
N ILE A 21 -45.03 -7.97 28.63
CA ILE A 21 -45.48 -9.08 29.49
C ILE A 21 -45.28 -8.75 30.96
N ILE A 22 -44.13 -8.18 31.33
CA ILE A 22 -43.84 -7.79 32.72
C ILE A 22 -44.76 -6.66 33.18
N SER A 23 -45.11 -5.73 32.30
CA SER A 23 -46.09 -4.67 32.61
C SER A 23 -47.49 -5.24 32.84
N LEU A 24 -47.89 -6.27 32.09
CA LEU A 24 -49.13 -6.99 32.34
C LEU A 24 -49.11 -7.72 33.69
N ILE A 25 -48.01 -8.36 34.07
CA ILE A 25 -47.84 -9.04 35.36
C ILE A 25 -47.95 -8.05 36.53
N ASP A 26 -47.32 -6.87 36.42
CA ASP A 26 -47.45 -5.81 37.42
C ASP A 26 -48.91 -5.32 37.54
N GLY A 27 -49.61 -5.20 36.40
CA GLY A 27 -51.05 -4.93 36.37
C GLY A 27 -51.89 -5.98 37.08
N ILE A 28 -51.61 -7.28 36.88
CA ILE A 28 -52.28 -8.39 37.56
C ILE A 28 -52.00 -8.36 39.07
N ALA A 29 -50.75 -8.08 39.46
CA ALA A 29 -50.37 -7.94 40.86
C ALA A 29 -51.13 -6.78 41.53
N PHE A 30 -51.25 -5.64 40.85
CA PHE A 30 -52.04 -4.51 41.34
C PHE A 30 -53.52 -4.86 41.49
N GLN A 31 -54.15 -5.50 40.49
CA GLN A 31 -55.54 -5.95 40.57
C GLN A 31 -55.76 -6.95 41.72
N THR A 32 -54.83 -7.88 41.90
CA THR A 32 -54.87 -8.87 43.00
C THR A 32 -54.79 -8.18 44.36
N ASN A 33 -53.95 -7.15 44.49
CA ASN A 33 -53.85 -6.33 45.70
C ASN A 33 -55.16 -5.59 46.02
N ILE A 34 -55.85 -5.06 45.00
CA ILE A 34 -57.18 -4.42 45.18
C ILE A 34 -58.25 -5.45 45.58
N LEU A 35 -58.28 -6.62 44.95
CA LEU A 35 -59.19 -7.71 45.31
C LEU A 35 -58.98 -8.18 46.76
N ALA A 36 -57.72 -8.33 47.17
CA ALA A 36 -57.35 -8.70 48.53
C ALA A 36 -57.78 -7.64 49.56
N LEU A 37 -57.63 -6.35 49.22
CA LEU A 37 -58.12 -5.26 50.06
C LEU A 37 -59.65 -5.32 50.23
N ASN A 38 -60.40 -5.51 49.13
CA ASN A 38 -61.85 -5.64 49.18
C ASN A 38 -62.29 -6.84 50.04
N ALA A 39 -61.58 -7.98 49.90
CA ALA A 39 -61.83 -9.16 50.72
C ALA A 39 -61.56 -8.92 52.21
N ALA A 40 -60.49 -8.17 52.55
CA ALA A 40 -60.20 -7.79 53.94
C ALA A 40 -61.29 -6.90 54.53
N VAL A 41 -61.84 -5.96 53.74
CA VAL A 41 -62.96 -5.10 54.16
C VAL A 41 -64.23 -5.92 54.41
N GLU A 42 -64.57 -6.85 53.51
CA GLU A 42 -65.77 -7.68 53.68
C GLU A 42 -65.61 -8.67 54.86
N ALA A 43 -64.39 -9.19 55.07
CA ALA A 43 -64.07 -9.99 56.24
C ALA A 43 -64.24 -9.21 57.55
N ALA A 44 -63.82 -7.95 57.60
CA ALA A 44 -64.07 -7.08 58.75
C ALA A 44 -65.56 -6.81 58.97
N ARG A 45 -66.33 -6.68 57.88
CA ARG A 45 -67.79 -6.47 57.92
C ARG A 45 -68.55 -7.70 58.45
N ALA A 46 -68.05 -8.90 58.18
CA ALA A 46 -68.62 -10.16 58.68
C ALA A 46 -68.30 -10.45 60.16
N GLY A 47 -67.50 -9.61 60.83
CA GLY A 47 -67.17 -9.74 62.24
C GLY A 47 -66.47 -11.07 62.57
N ASP A 48 -66.97 -11.80 63.58
CA ASP A 48 -66.35 -13.04 64.05
C ASP A 48 -66.30 -14.15 62.99
N HIS A 49 -67.27 -14.18 62.07
CA HIS A 49 -67.31 -15.15 60.97
C HIS A 49 -66.26 -14.87 59.88
N GLY A 50 -65.73 -13.64 59.81
CA GLY A 50 -64.75 -13.22 58.81
C GLY A 50 -63.28 -13.40 59.22
N LYS A 51 -62.99 -13.82 60.45
CA LYS A 51 -61.62 -13.91 60.98
C LYS A 51 -60.67 -14.74 60.12
N GLY A 52 -61.12 -15.90 59.63
CA GLY A 52 -60.32 -16.76 58.74
C GLY A 52 -60.08 -16.12 57.36
N PHE A 53 -61.10 -15.49 56.78
CA PHE A 53 -61.00 -14.79 55.50
C PHE A 53 -60.08 -13.56 55.57
N SER A 54 -60.06 -12.87 56.72
CA SER A 54 -59.16 -11.72 56.92
C SER A 54 -57.68 -12.11 56.86
N VAL A 55 -57.30 -13.29 57.35
CA VAL A 55 -55.92 -13.78 57.29
C VAL A 55 -55.53 -14.12 55.86
N VAL A 56 -56.41 -14.83 55.14
CA VAL A 56 -56.17 -15.17 53.72
C VAL A 56 -56.06 -13.91 52.87
N ALA A 57 -56.92 -12.91 53.09
CA ALA A 57 -56.84 -11.63 52.40
C ALA A 57 -55.50 -10.91 52.64
N GLY A 58 -54.98 -10.95 53.87
CA GLY A 58 -53.65 -10.43 54.19
C GLY A 58 -52.52 -11.14 53.44
N GLU A 59 -52.57 -12.47 53.36
CA GLU A 59 -51.55 -13.27 52.66
C GLU A 59 -51.58 -13.03 51.14
N VAL A 60 -52.77 -12.99 50.55
CA VAL A 60 -52.94 -12.66 49.12
C VAL A 60 -52.42 -11.25 48.82
N ARG A 61 -52.67 -10.29 49.72
CA ARG A 61 -52.15 -8.93 49.59
C ARG A 61 -50.62 -8.89 49.64
N ASN A 62 -50.00 -9.64 50.55
CA ASN A 62 -48.55 -9.74 50.65
C ASN A 62 -47.95 -10.37 49.38
N LEU A 63 -48.55 -11.46 48.88
CA LEU A 63 -48.13 -12.12 47.65
C LEU A 63 -48.22 -11.19 46.43
N ALA A 64 -49.29 -10.39 46.34
CA ALA A 64 -49.45 -9.39 45.29
C ALA A 64 -48.33 -8.33 45.35
N HIS A 65 -48.00 -7.84 46.55
CA HIS A 65 -46.93 -6.87 46.75
C HIS A 65 -45.56 -7.41 46.33
N ARG A 66 -45.25 -8.66 46.72
CA ARG A 66 -44.03 -9.36 46.33
C ARG A 66 -43.95 -9.58 44.81
N SER A 67 -45.08 -9.86 44.16
CA SER A 67 -45.14 -10.05 42.70
C SER A 67 -44.87 -8.74 41.96
N ALA A 68 -45.44 -7.63 42.42
CA ALA A 68 -45.17 -6.30 41.86
C ALA A 68 -43.70 -5.89 42.00
N GLU A 69 -43.10 -6.15 43.17
CA GLU A 69 -41.67 -5.88 43.40
C GLU A 69 -40.78 -6.73 42.48
N ALA A 70 -41.08 -8.02 42.32
CA ALA A 70 -40.37 -8.90 41.40
C ALA A 70 -40.50 -8.43 39.94
N ALA A 71 -41.71 -8.06 39.51
CA ALA A 71 -41.95 -7.52 38.17
C ALA A 71 -41.11 -6.26 37.91
N LYS A 72 -41.05 -5.35 38.88
CA LYS A 72 -40.21 -4.13 38.79
C LYS A 72 -38.72 -4.46 38.67
N ASN A 73 -38.22 -5.43 39.44
CA ASN A 73 -36.82 -5.85 39.36
C ASN A 73 -36.48 -6.49 38.01
N ILE A 74 -37.38 -7.32 37.47
CA ILE A 74 -37.20 -7.92 36.13
C ILE A 74 -37.20 -6.83 35.06
N LYS A 75 -38.11 -5.85 35.14
CA LYS A 75 -38.14 -4.72 34.21
C LYS A 75 -36.81 -3.95 34.18
N ALA A 76 -36.24 -3.66 35.35
CA ALA A 76 -34.94 -3.00 35.43
C ALA A 76 -33.80 -3.81 34.79
N LEU A 77 -33.80 -5.14 34.93
CA LEU A 77 -32.84 -6.02 34.27
C LEU A 77 -33.00 -6.04 32.75
N ILE A 78 -34.24 -6.00 32.26
CA ILE A 78 -34.53 -5.90 30.82
C ILE A 78 -34.02 -4.56 30.27
N ASP A 79 -34.26 -3.45 30.98
CA ASP A 79 -33.80 -2.11 30.57
C ASP A 79 -32.26 -2.06 30.45
N VAL A 80 -31.54 -2.59 31.43
CA VAL A 80 -30.07 -2.73 31.36
C VAL A 80 -29.64 -3.60 30.17
N THR A 81 -30.36 -4.69 29.92
CA THR A 81 -30.07 -5.58 28.79
C THR A 81 -30.28 -4.87 27.45
N HIS A 82 -31.33 -4.06 27.33
CA HIS A 82 -31.61 -3.24 26.15
C HIS A 82 -30.46 -2.25 25.88
N ASP A 83 -29.98 -1.55 26.91
CA ASP A 83 -28.85 -0.61 26.77
C ASP A 83 -27.55 -1.31 26.37
N ASN A 84 -27.28 -2.51 26.91
CA ASN A 84 -26.11 -3.30 26.53
C ASN A 84 -26.18 -3.78 25.07
N VAL A 85 -27.34 -4.25 24.61
CA VAL A 85 -27.55 -4.66 23.22
C VAL A 85 -27.41 -3.48 22.27
N ARG A 86 -27.94 -2.31 22.64
CA ARG A 86 -27.79 -1.08 21.84
C ARG A 86 -26.33 -0.66 21.68
N GLN A 87 -25.56 -0.70 22.77
CA GLN A 87 -24.12 -0.42 22.73
C GLN A 87 -23.37 -1.46 21.89
N GLY A 88 -23.69 -2.75 22.06
CA GLY A 88 -23.12 -3.83 21.26
C GLY A 88 -23.40 -3.67 19.76
N ALA A 89 -24.61 -3.26 19.39
CA ALA A 89 -24.98 -3.00 18.01
C ALA A 89 -24.16 -1.87 17.38
N ALA A 90 -23.91 -0.79 18.13
CA ALA A 90 -23.07 0.31 17.65
C ALA A 90 -21.62 -0.13 17.39
N ILE A 91 -21.04 -0.93 18.29
CA ILE A 91 -19.68 -1.48 18.13
C ILE A 91 -19.61 -2.41 16.91
N VAL A 92 -20.63 -3.25 16.70
CA VAL A 92 -20.69 -4.14 15.53
C VAL A 92 -20.77 -3.34 14.22
N GLN A 93 -21.52 -2.24 14.21
CA GLN A 93 -21.62 -1.36 13.05
C GLN A 93 -20.29 -0.66 12.72
N GLU A 94 -19.54 -0.23 13.73
CA GLU A 94 -18.19 0.31 13.55
C GLU A 94 -17.23 -0.75 13.01
N ALA A 95 -17.26 -1.96 13.57
CA ALA A 95 -16.47 -3.08 13.07
C ALA A 95 -16.82 -3.44 11.62
N GLU A 96 -18.09 -3.37 11.24
CA GLU A 96 -18.52 -3.57 9.86
C GLU A 96 -17.90 -2.53 8.91
N LYS A 97 -17.93 -1.25 9.29
CA LYS A 97 -17.30 -0.18 8.51
C LYS A 97 -15.80 -0.40 8.33
N ASN A 98 -15.08 -0.70 9.42
CA ASN A 98 -13.64 -0.95 9.37
C ASN A 98 -13.31 -2.15 8.47
N MET A 99 -14.12 -3.21 8.51
CA MET A 99 -13.95 -4.37 7.63
C MET A 99 -14.18 -4.02 6.15
N GLN A 100 -15.15 -3.16 5.84
CA GLN A 100 -15.37 -2.67 4.48
C GLN A 100 -14.18 -1.86 3.97
N GLU A 101 -13.59 -1.00 4.81
CA GLU A 101 -12.38 -0.26 4.49
C GLU A 101 -11.19 -1.19 4.23
N ILE A 102 -11.01 -2.24 5.04
CA ILE A 102 -9.96 -3.26 4.84
C ILE A 102 -10.14 -3.98 3.49
N VAL A 103 -11.36 -4.41 3.16
CA VAL A 103 -11.65 -5.08 1.88
C VAL A 103 -11.38 -4.12 0.71
N GLY A 104 -11.79 -2.86 0.83
CA GLY A 104 -11.49 -1.83 -0.17
C GLY A 104 -9.98 -1.62 -0.37
N GLY A 105 -9.22 -1.51 0.73
CA GLY A 105 -7.77 -1.37 0.70
C GLY A 105 -7.05 -2.60 0.11
N SER A 106 -7.55 -3.80 0.39
CA SER A 106 -7.05 -5.03 -0.22
C SER A 106 -7.23 -5.05 -1.74
N GLY A 107 -8.36 -4.51 -2.24
CA GLY A 107 -8.59 -4.31 -3.67
C GLY A 107 -7.56 -3.37 -4.31
N GLN A 108 -7.24 -2.24 -3.66
CA GLN A 108 -6.22 -1.31 -4.13
C GLN A 108 -4.83 -1.93 -4.17
N LEU A 109 -4.46 -2.71 -3.14
CA LEU A 109 -3.20 -3.46 -3.12
C LEU A 109 -3.10 -4.46 -4.27
N ASN A 110 -4.19 -5.11 -4.64
CA ASN A 110 -4.20 -6.04 -5.77
C ASN A 110 -3.96 -5.33 -7.10
N VAL A 111 -4.58 -4.16 -7.31
CA VAL A 111 -4.33 -3.32 -8.49
C VAL A 111 -2.86 -2.90 -8.54
N LEU A 112 -2.32 -2.42 -7.42
CA LEU A 112 -0.92 -2.02 -7.32
C LEU A 112 0.03 -3.20 -7.64
N MET A 113 -0.25 -4.40 -7.15
CA MET A 113 0.57 -5.58 -7.48
C MET A 113 0.49 -5.96 -8.96
N SER A 114 -0.66 -5.76 -9.60
CA SER A 114 -0.79 -5.95 -11.04
C SER A 114 0.05 -4.93 -11.84
N GLU A 115 0.07 -3.67 -11.41
CA GLU A 115 0.92 -2.63 -12.01
C GLU A 115 2.41 -2.91 -11.79
N ILE A 116 2.81 -3.30 -10.58
CA ILE A 116 4.19 -3.69 -10.26
C ILE A 116 4.61 -4.85 -11.16
N SER A 117 3.79 -5.92 -11.24
CA SER A 117 4.11 -7.08 -12.07
C SER A 117 4.30 -6.71 -13.54
N THR A 118 3.43 -5.84 -14.07
CA THR A 118 3.54 -5.32 -15.45
C THR A 118 4.84 -4.53 -15.64
N THR A 119 5.12 -3.60 -14.73
CA THR A 119 6.33 -2.77 -14.75
C THR A 119 7.60 -3.62 -14.64
N THR A 120 7.61 -4.62 -13.76
CA THR A 120 8.74 -5.55 -13.62
C THR A 120 8.99 -6.31 -14.92
N ARG A 121 7.94 -6.72 -15.63
CA ARG A 121 8.08 -7.40 -16.92
C ARG A 121 8.61 -6.48 -18.02
N GLU A 122 8.25 -5.20 -18.00
CA GLU A 122 8.82 -4.20 -18.91
C GLU A 122 10.29 -3.91 -18.58
N GLN A 123 10.63 -3.79 -17.31
CA GLN A 123 12.02 -3.65 -16.86
C GLN A 123 12.87 -4.86 -17.27
N GLU A 124 12.36 -6.09 -17.13
CA GLU A 124 13.05 -7.30 -17.59
C GLU A 124 13.35 -7.24 -19.10
N LYS A 125 12.39 -6.82 -19.92
CA LYS A 125 12.60 -6.62 -21.37
C LYS A 125 13.66 -5.54 -21.63
N GLY A 126 13.61 -4.42 -20.91
CA GLY A 126 14.60 -3.35 -21.02
C GLY A 126 16.01 -3.80 -20.65
N ILE A 127 16.16 -4.59 -19.59
CA ILE A 127 17.44 -5.18 -19.19
C ILE A 127 17.98 -6.09 -20.29
N ASN A 128 17.15 -6.96 -20.87
CA ASN A 128 17.58 -7.82 -21.97
C ASN A 128 18.08 -7.01 -23.19
N GLN A 129 17.42 -5.90 -23.53
CA GLN A 129 17.89 -5.00 -24.60
C GLN A 129 19.23 -4.34 -24.26
N ILE A 130 19.41 -3.90 -23.01
CA ILE A 130 20.69 -3.34 -22.54
C ILE A 130 21.79 -4.39 -22.62
N THR A 131 21.53 -5.63 -22.23
CA THR A 131 22.50 -6.73 -22.30
C THR A 131 22.93 -7.00 -23.75
N LEU A 132 22.01 -6.98 -24.71
CA LEU A 132 22.34 -7.13 -26.13
C LEU A 132 23.20 -5.97 -26.63
N ALA A 133 22.82 -4.73 -26.34
CA ALA A 133 23.59 -3.54 -26.72
C ALA A 133 25.00 -3.54 -26.10
N LEU A 134 25.16 -4.06 -24.89
CA LEU A 134 26.46 -4.20 -24.24
C LEU A 134 27.34 -5.23 -24.96
N SER A 135 26.76 -6.34 -25.43
CA SER A 135 27.47 -7.34 -26.22
C SER A 135 27.94 -6.77 -27.57
N ASP A 136 27.09 -5.97 -28.23
CA ASP A 136 27.46 -5.28 -29.47
C ASP A 136 28.61 -4.27 -29.23
N LEU A 137 28.55 -3.51 -28.13
CA LEU A 137 29.63 -2.61 -27.72
C LEU A 137 30.94 -3.36 -27.43
N GLU A 138 30.86 -4.53 -26.79
CA GLU A 138 32.02 -5.37 -26.53
C GLU A 138 32.66 -5.85 -27.85
N SER A 139 31.84 -6.29 -28.81
CA SER A 139 32.31 -6.69 -30.14
C SER A 139 32.99 -5.55 -30.90
N ALA A 140 32.36 -4.36 -30.92
CA ALA A 140 32.94 -3.17 -31.55
C ALA A 140 34.25 -2.74 -30.86
N THR A 141 34.31 -2.82 -29.53
CA THR A 141 35.52 -2.53 -28.76
C THR A 141 36.63 -3.52 -29.11
N HIS A 142 36.32 -4.80 -29.25
CA HIS A 142 37.29 -5.82 -29.65
C HIS A 142 37.79 -5.60 -31.10
N SER A 143 36.89 -5.26 -32.02
CA SER A 143 37.25 -4.90 -33.40
C SER A 143 38.16 -3.67 -33.45
N ASN A 144 37.91 -2.67 -32.62
CA ASN A 144 38.77 -1.48 -32.52
C ASN A 144 40.20 -1.85 -32.05
N VAL A 145 40.34 -2.79 -31.11
CA VAL A 145 41.67 -3.27 -30.68
C VAL A 145 42.40 -3.93 -31.85
N LEU A 146 41.75 -4.86 -32.57
CA LEU A 146 42.34 -5.52 -33.74
C LEU A 146 42.72 -4.52 -34.84
N MET A 147 41.89 -3.50 -35.05
CA MET A 147 42.14 -2.45 -36.03
C MET A 147 43.37 -1.61 -35.65
N VAL A 148 43.51 -1.27 -34.37
CA VAL A 148 44.68 -0.56 -33.84
C VAL A 148 45.95 -1.40 -34.01
N GLU A 149 45.89 -2.71 -33.74
CA GLU A 149 47.03 -3.61 -33.96
C GLU A 149 47.44 -3.66 -35.45
N ALA A 150 46.47 -3.81 -36.35
CA ALA A 150 46.71 -3.82 -37.79
C ALA A 150 47.27 -2.48 -38.31
N LEU A 151 46.78 -1.36 -37.78
CA LEU A 151 47.27 -0.01 -38.06
C LEU A 151 48.72 0.18 -37.58
N SER A 152 49.05 -0.33 -36.39
CA SER A 152 50.42 -0.31 -35.87
C SER A 152 51.36 -1.09 -36.78
N ALA A 153 50.99 -2.32 -37.16
CA ALA A 153 51.78 -3.15 -38.08
C ALA A 153 51.95 -2.49 -39.46
N SER A 154 50.89 -1.88 -39.99
CA SER A 154 50.94 -1.13 -41.25
C SER A 154 51.87 0.09 -41.16
N SER A 155 51.87 0.78 -40.02
CA SER A 155 52.77 1.90 -39.75
C SER A 155 54.23 1.45 -39.70
N ASP A 156 54.52 0.28 -39.14
CA ASP A 156 55.88 -0.31 -39.14
C ASP A 156 56.35 -0.68 -40.56
N VAL A 157 55.48 -1.27 -41.38
CA VAL A 157 55.77 -1.56 -42.80
C VAL A 157 56.04 -0.27 -43.57
N LEU A 158 55.19 0.75 -43.39
CA LEU A 158 55.36 2.04 -44.05
C LEU A 158 56.67 2.72 -43.63
N LYS A 159 57.02 2.67 -42.34
CA LYS A 159 58.30 3.15 -41.82
C LYS A 159 59.48 2.43 -42.48
N ALA A 160 59.42 1.12 -42.63
CA ALA A 160 60.46 0.35 -43.30
C ALA A 160 60.61 0.75 -44.79
N GLN A 161 59.50 0.95 -45.51
CA GLN A 161 59.51 1.42 -46.89
C GLN A 161 60.13 2.82 -47.03
N VAL A 162 59.82 3.74 -46.12
CA VAL A 162 60.42 5.08 -46.10
C VAL A 162 61.93 5.00 -45.89
N ILE A 163 62.42 4.17 -44.97
CA ILE A 163 63.85 3.96 -44.74
C ILE A 163 64.53 3.36 -45.97
N GLU A 164 63.88 2.39 -46.64
CA GLU A 164 64.39 1.80 -47.87
C GLU A 164 64.50 2.82 -49.01
N LEU A 165 63.45 3.64 -49.19
CA LEU A 165 63.44 4.72 -50.18
C LEU A 165 64.54 5.75 -49.90
N GLN A 166 64.71 6.18 -48.65
CA GLN A 166 65.80 7.07 -48.24
C GLN A 166 67.17 6.49 -48.61
N THR A 167 67.38 5.21 -48.30
CA THR A 167 68.63 4.50 -48.62
C THR A 167 68.88 4.43 -50.14
N LYS A 168 67.82 4.22 -50.93
CA LYS A 168 67.90 4.20 -52.40
C LYS A 168 68.22 5.59 -52.97
N THR A 169 67.64 6.66 -52.43
CA THR A 169 67.93 8.03 -52.84
C THR A 169 69.33 8.50 -52.42
N ASP A 170 69.84 8.09 -51.26
CA ASP A 170 71.21 8.41 -50.81
C ASP A 170 72.28 7.81 -51.73
N LYS A 171 72.00 6.64 -52.34
CA LYS A 171 72.87 6.01 -53.35
C LYS A 171 72.78 6.71 -54.71
N PHE A 172 71.76 7.51 -54.95
CA PHE A 172 71.60 8.30 -56.17
C PHE A 172 72.52 9.52 -56.11
N ARG A 173 73.79 9.32 -56.45
CA ARG A 173 74.68 10.43 -56.76
C ARG A 173 74.29 11.01 -58.10
N LEU A 174 73.72 12.21 -58.09
CA LEU A 174 73.62 13.03 -59.29
C LEU A 174 75.04 13.35 -59.75
N SER A 175 75.46 12.76 -60.86
CA SER A 175 76.66 13.19 -61.57
C SER A 175 76.46 14.65 -61.93
N GLN A 176 77.15 15.53 -61.22
CA GLN A 176 77.28 16.92 -61.61
C GLN A 176 77.89 16.90 -63.03
N PRO A 177 77.18 17.35 -64.08
CA PRO A 177 77.76 17.41 -65.41
C PRO A 177 78.95 18.36 -65.32
N GLY A 178 80.13 17.84 -65.61
CA GLY A 178 81.35 18.63 -65.74
C GLY A 178 81.17 19.63 -66.86
N TYR A 179 80.76 20.85 -66.51
CA TYR A 179 81.00 22.01 -67.35
C TYR A 179 82.40 22.52 -67.02
N SER A 180 83.35 22.03 -67.79
CA SER A 180 84.57 22.76 -68.10
C SER A 180 84.17 23.96 -68.94
N GLU A 181 84.35 25.19 -68.46
CA GLU A 181 84.99 26.25 -69.23
C GLU A 181 85.19 27.56 -68.45
N HIS A 182 86.39 28.10 -68.64
CA HIS A 182 86.79 29.50 -68.70
C HIS A 182 86.49 30.47 -67.55
N ALA A 183 87.61 30.92 -66.96
CA ALA A 183 87.76 32.19 -66.28
C ALA A 183 87.28 33.38 -67.14
N LEU A 184 86.50 34.28 -66.54
CA LEU A 184 86.53 35.75 -66.65
C LEU A 184 85.67 36.28 -65.48
N SER A 185 86.28 36.77 -64.41
CA SER A 185 86.45 38.20 -64.12
C SER A 185 85.16 38.96 -63.74
N ARG A 186 85.16 39.37 -62.47
CA ARG A 186 84.50 40.55 -61.85
C ARG A 186 83.00 40.49 -61.49
N SER A 187 82.83 40.45 -60.16
CA SER A 187 82.31 41.55 -59.33
C SER A 187 80.87 41.46 -58.81
N HIS A 188 80.82 41.49 -57.47
CA HIS A 188 79.99 42.37 -56.64
C HIS A 188 78.67 41.84 -56.04
N VAL A 189 78.69 41.83 -54.70
CA VAL A 189 77.61 42.11 -53.71
C VAL A 189 76.79 40.93 -53.16
N SER A 190 77.00 40.68 -51.86
CA SER A 190 76.10 40.08 -50.85
C SER A 190 75.30 41.18 -50.12
N PRO A 191 74.36 40.93 -49.17
CA PRO A 191 73.41 39.82 -48.90
C PRO A 191 71.98 40.34 -48.51
N LEU A 192 71.18 39.51 -47.78
CA LEU A 192 69.95 39.76 -46.97
C LEU A 192 68.62 39.37 -47.65
N SER A 193 67.62 38.76 -47.00
CA SER A 193 67.44 38.24 -45.62
C SER A 193 66.16 37.39 -45.54
N THR A 194 66.21 36.38 -44.69
CA THR A 194 65.16 35.84 -43.79
C THR A 194 63.84 36.62 -43.71
N ILE A 195 62.69 35.92 -43.75
CA ILE A 195 61.59 36.14 -42.79
C ILE A 195 60.86 34.82 -42.49
N THR A 196 60.70 34.63 -41.18
CA THR A 196 60.10 33.55 -40.41
C THR A 196 58.63 33.83 -40.10
N ARG A 197 57.78 32.79 -40.05
CA ARG A 197 56.69 32.51 -39.07
C ARG A 197 55.86 31.36 -39.66
N ARG A 198 55.74 30.15 -39.11
CA ARG A 198 55.53 29.62 -37.75
C ARG A 198 54.33 30.25 -37.02
N GLY A 199 53.21 29.51 -37.04
CA GLY A 199 52.53 29.12 -35.80
C GLY A 199 51.06 29.53 -35.61
N GLN A 200 50.26 28.48 -35.34
CA GLN A 200 49.20 28.37 -34.32
C GLN A 200 47.74 28.67 -34.70
N ALA A 201 46.96 27.59 -34.83
CA ALA A 201 45.87 27.23 -33.91
C ALA A 201 45.80 25.69 -33.83
#